data_AF-A0A959RSX8-F1
#
_entry.id   AF-A0A959RSX8-F1
#
_cell.length_a   1.000
_cell.length_b   1.000
_cell.length_c   1.000
_cell.angle_alpha   90.00
_cell.angle_beta   90.00
_cell.angle_gamma   90.00
#
_symmetry.space_group_name_H-M   'P 1'
#
loop_
_entity.id
_entity.type
_entity.pdbx_description
1 polymer ?
#
loop_
_entity_poly.entity_id
_entity_poly.type
_entity_poly.pdbx_seq_one_letter_code
_entity_poly.pdbx_strand_id
1 'polypeptide(L)'
;MKQLLNKLSLYTNQLVNKAKLTEHTFMIIVAIIIGVLAGFAAIGIRALIEGISLLSFPGTGSILENIISTPWYLIIIIPAIGGLIVGPLIYFFAPEAKGHGVPEVMQAILLRGGTIRPRVAFVKAIASAITIGTGGSV
;
A
#
# COMPACT_ATOMS: atom_id res chain seq x y z
N MET A 1 -34.55 -38.00 25.71
CA MET A 1 -33.74 -37.56 24.55
C MET A 1 -33.87 -36.06 24.24
N LYS A 2 -35.09 -35.50 24.10
CA LYS A 2 -35.30 -34.07 23.81
C LYS A 2 -34.75 -33.09 24.88
N GLN A 3 -34.77 -33.46 26.16
CA GLN A 3 -34.21 -32.61 27.25
C GLN A 3 -32.68 -32.46 27.21
N LEU A 4 -31.96 -33.51 26.79
CA LEU A 4 -30.50 -33.47 26.62
C LEU A 4 -30.10 -32.60 25.43
N LEU A 5 -30.85 -32.67 24.33
CA LEU A 5 -30.64 -31.84 23.14
C LEU A 5 -30.90 -30.35 23.41
N ASN A 6 -31.90 -30.00 24.23
CA ASN A 6 -32.13 -28.62 24.67
C ASN A 6 -31.05 -28.11 25.63
N LYS A 7 -30.52 -28.95 26.52
CA LYS A 7 -29.39 -28.57 27.38
C LYS A 7 -28.13 -28.31 26.56
N LEU A 8 -27.86 -29.15 25.55
CA LEU A 8 -26.72 -28.95 24.65
C LEU A 8 -26.86 -27.65 23.84
N SER A 9 -28.04 -27.37 23.25
CA SER A 9 -28.26 -26.15 22.47
C SER A 9 -28.14 -24.87 23.31
N LEU A 10 -28.50 -24.92 24.61
CA LEU A 10 -28.30 -23.82 25.55
C LEU A 10 -26.82 -23.59 25.86
N TYR A 11 -26.01 -24.65 26.03
CA TYR A 11 -24.56 -24.53 26.20
C TYR A 11 -23.87 -23.99 24.95
N THR A 12 -24.28 -24.45 23.76
CA THR A 12 -23.77 -23.92 22.48
C THR A 12 -24.13 -22.45 22.31
N ASN A 13 -25.37 -22.05 22.61
CA ASN A 13 -25.79 -20.65 22.54
C ASN A 13 -25.13 -19.76 23.60
N GLN A 14 -24.77 -20.29 24.76
CA GLN A 14 -24.02 -19.55 25.79
C GLN A 14 -22.55 -19.35 25.41
N LEU A 15 -21.93 -20.33 24.74
CA LEU A 15 -20.59 -20.18 24.17
C LEU A 15 -20.57 -19.21 22.99
N VAL A 16 -21.57 -19.28 22.10
CA VAL A 16 -21.72 -18.34 20.97
C VAL A 16 -22.04 -16.92 21.46
N ASN A 17 -22.84 -16.75 22.52
CA ASN A 17 -23.08 -15.43 23.12
C ASN A 17 -21.88 -14.89 23.91
N LYS A 18 -21.04 -15.75 24.51
CA LYS A 18 -19.73 -15.32 25.06
C LYS A 18 -18.73 -14.98 23.96
N ALA A 19 -18.86 -15.60 22.79
CA ALA A 19 -18.10 -15.32 21.59
C ALA A 19 -18.71 -14.23 20.70
N LYS A 20 -19.77 -13.53 21.16
CA LYS A 20 -20.12 -12.22 20.62
C LYS A 20 -18.96 -11.30 20.96
N LEU A 21 -17.93 -11.28 20.11
CA LEU A 21 -16.93 -10.24 20.11
C LEU A 21 -17.70 -8.92 20.10
N THR A 22 -17.60 -8.17 21.19
CA THR A 22 -18.13 -6.81 21.28
C THR A 22 -17.64 -6.08 20.03
N GLU A 23 -18.49 -5.30 19.36
CA GLU A 23 -18.13 -4.64 18.08
C GLU A 23 -16.77 -3.91 18.17
N HIS A 24 -16.46 -3.36 19.34
CA HIS A 24 -15.16 -2.80 19.70
C HIS A 24 -13.99 -3.78 19.57
N THR A 25 -14.09 -4.99 20.12
CA THR A 25 -13.04 -6.01 20.03
C THR A 25 -12.84 -6.46 18.59
N PHE A 26 -13.92 -6.62 17.82
CA PHE A 26 -13.83 -6.94 16.39
C PHE A 26 -13.09 -5.84 15.61
N MET A 27 -13.46 -4.56 15.82
CA MET A 27 -12.79 -3.42 15.19
C MET A 27 -11.30 -3.35 15.56
N ILE A 28 -10.94 -3.59 16.82
CA ILE A 28 -9.53 -3.60 17.27
C ILE A 28 -8.74 -4.71 16.56
N ILE A 29 -9.29 -5.92 16.47
CA ILE A 29 -8.63 -7.05 15.78
C ILE A 29 -8.39 -6.70 14.31
N VAL A 30 -9.41 -6.17 13.62
CA VAL A 30 -9.30 -5.76 12.22
C VAL A 30 -8.27 -4.64 12.06
N ALA A 31 -8.27 -3.64 12.94
CA ALA A 31 -7.31 -2.54 12.91
C ALA A 31 -5.85 -3.02 13.09
N ILE A 32 -5.61 -3.98 14.01
CA ILE A 32 -4.30 -4.60 14.20
C ILE A 32 -3.85 -5.31 12.91
N ILE A 33 -4.73 -6.12 12.31
CA ILE A 33 -4.42 -6.83 11.06
C ILE A 33 -4.09 -5.85 9.95
N ILE A 34 -4.90 -4.81 9.74
CA ILE A 34 -4.67 -3.80 8.72
C ILE A 34 -3.35 -3.06 8.98
N GLY A 35 -3.05 -2.70 10.24
CA GLY A 35 -1.81 -2.02 10.61
C GLY A 35 -0.57 -2.85 10.33
N VAL A 36 -0.60 -4.14 10.66
CA VAL A 36 0.50 -5.07 10.36
C VAL A 36 0.69 -5.23 8.85
N LEU A 37 -0.39 -5.43 8.10
CA LEU A 37 -0.34 -5.55 6.64
C LEU A 37 0.19 -4.26 5.98
N ALA A 38 -0.25 -3.09 6.45
CA ALA A 38 0.23 -1.80 5.96
C ALA A 38 1.71 -1.59 6.27
N GLY A 39 2.18 -2.01 7.45
CA GLY A 39 3.60 -1.99 7.81
C GLY A 39 4.46 -2.84 6.86
N PHE A 40 4.04 -4.07 6.57
CA PHE A 40 4.74 -4.91 5.59
C PHE A 40 4.67 -4.33 4.17
N ALA A 41 3.53 -3.75 3.78
CA ALA A 41 3.42 -3.06 2.49
C ALA A 41 4.40 -1.88 2.39
N ALA A 42 4.58 -1.10 3.46
CA ALA A 42 5.55 -0.01 3.50
C ALA A 42 7.00 -0.50 3.33
N ILE A 43 7.35 -1.61 3.98
CA ILE A 43 8.66 -2.27 3.78
C ILE A 43 8.82 -2.70 2.32
N GLY A 44 7.78 -3.29 1.72
CA GLY A 44 7.79 -3.69 0.31
C GLY A 44 7.98 -2.50 -0.65
N ILE A 45 7.30 -1.38 -0.41
CA ILE A 45 7.47 -0.16 -1.20
C ILE A 45 8.90 0.38 -1.04
N ARG A 46 9.45 0.38 0.18
CA ARG A 46 10.83 0.80 0.43
C ARG A 46 11.84 -0.07 -0.34
N ALA A 47 11.65 -1.38 -0.32
CA ALA A 47 12.49 -2.31 -1.08
C ALA A 47 12.38 -2.08 -2.60
N LEU A 48 11.19 -1.77 -3.12
CA LEU A 48 10.99 -1.40 -4.52
C LEU A 48 11.71 -0.10 -4.89
N ILE A 49 11.62 0.93 -4.04
CA ILE A 49 12.34 2.21 -4.23
C ILE A 49 13.85 1.96 -4.26
N GLU A 50 14.39 1.20 -3.30
CA GLU A 50 15.81 0.87 -3.24
C GLU A 50 16.25 0.09 -4.48
N GLY A 51 15.48 -0.91 -4.92
CA GLY A 51 15.75 -1.67 -6.14
C GLY A 51 15.79 -0.80 -7.39
N ILE A 52 14.81 0.10 -7.56
CA ILE A 52 14.78 1.02 -8.70
C ILE A 52 15.91 2.06 -8.60
N SER A 53 16.24 2.52 -7.40
CA SER A 53 17.34 3.47 -7.17
C SER A 53 18.69 2.87 -7.54
N LEU A 54 18.95 1.61 -7.17
CA LEU A 54 20.17 0.90 -7.57
C LEU A 54 20.25 0.63 -9.07
N LEU A 55 19.12 0.38 -9.73
CA LEU A 55 19.06 0.26 -11.20
C LEU A 55 19.28 1.60 -11.90
N SER A 56 18.78 2.69 -11.31
CA SER A 56 18.85 4.05 -11.83
C SER A 56 20.26 4.64 -11.68
N PHE A 57 20.85 4.50 -10.50
CA PHE A 57 22.16 5.02 -10.13
C PHE A 57 23.06 3.86 -9.67
N PRO A 58 23.59 3.07 -10.62
CA PRO A 58 24.40 1.90 -10.28
C PRO A 58 25.73 2.31 -9.64
N GLY A 59 26.09 1.61 -8.56
CA GLY A 59 27.37 1.78 -7.88
C GLY A 59 27.46 0.95 -6.60
N THR A 60 28.68 0.82 -6.06
CA THR A 60 28.98 0.01 -4.87
C THR A 60 28.92 0.80 -3.56
N GLY A 61 28.73 2.12 -3.63
CA GLY A 61 28.70 3.02 -2.49
C GLY A 61 27.28 3.22 -1.94
N SER A 62 27.14 4.23 -1.08
CA SER A 62 25.81 4.70 -0.67
C SER A 62 25.04 5.29 -1.86
N ILE A 63 23.71 5.35 -1.77
CA ILE A 63 22.86 5.95 -2.83
C ILE A 63 23.34 7.37 -3.17
N LEU A 64 23.76 8.14 -2.16
CA LEU A 64 24.26 9.50 -2.35
C LEU A 64 25.59 9.52 -3.13
N GLU A 65 26.52 8.63 -2.82
CA GLU A 65 27.80 8.51 -3.52
C GLU A 65 27.59 8.09 -4.98
N ASN A 66 26.66 7.17 -5.24
CA ASN A 66 26.33 6.74 -6.59
C ASN A 66 25.75 7.89 -7.42
N ILE A 67 24.90 8.74 -6.82
CA ILE A 67 24.34 9.92 -7.50
C ILE A 67 25.43 10.95 -7.80
N ILE A 68 26.32 11.25 -6.83
CA ILE A 68 27.40 12.25 -7.00
C ILE A 68 28.41 11.79 -8.07
N SER A 69 28.68 10.49 -8.16
CA SER A 69 29.58 9.93 -9.18
C SER A 69 28.93 9.77 -10.56
N THR A 70 27.60 9.95 -10.67
CA THR A 70 26.87 9.83 -11.93
C THR A 70 27.08 11.09 -12.79
N PRO A 71 27.34 10.95 -14.10
CA PRO A 71 27.41 12.09 -15.02
C PRO A 71 26.17 12.98 -14.96
N TRP A 72 26.37 14.30 -14.97
CA TRP A 72 25.32 15.30 -14.78
C TRP A 72 24.11 15.14 -15.72
N TYR A 73 24.33 14.68 -16.96
CA TYR A 73 23.26 14.48 -17.93
C TYR A 73 22.35 13.29 -17.57
N LEU A 74 22.89 12.24 -16.96
CA LEU A 74 22.09 11.09 -16.49
C LEU A 74 21.22 11.48 -15.30
N ILE A 75 21.71 12.35 -14.42
CA ILE A 75 20.92 12.87 -13.29
C ILE A 75 19.61 13.54 -13.77
N ILE A 76 19.60 14.10 -14.97
CA ILE A 76 18.40 14.71 -15.59
C ILE A 76 17.60 13.69 -16.38
N ILE A 77 18.27 12.85 -17.18
CA ILE A 77 17.61 11.89 -18.08
C ILE A 77 16.89 10.79 -17.31
N ILE A 78 17.45 10.32 -16.19
CA ILE A 78 16.88 9.21 -15.43
C ILE A 78 15.50 9.56 -14.84
N PRO A 79 15.30 10.69 -14.12
CA PRO A 79 13.97 11.14 -13.71
C PRO A 79 13.01 11.38 -14.88
N ALA A 80 13.51 11.87 -16.02
CA ALA A 80 12.69 12.10 -17.21
C ALA A 80 12.13 10.78 -17.78
N ILE A 81 12.96 9.74 -17.85
CA ILE A 81 12.54 8.39 -18.23
C ILE A 81 11.58 7.81 -17.20
N GLY A 82 11.85 8.00 -15.90
CA GLY A 82 10.93 7.61 -14.82
C GLY A 82 9.54 8.21 -15.01
N GLY A 83 9.45 9.52 -15.25
CA GLY A 83 8.20 10.21 -15.57
C GLY A 83 7.53 9.71 -16.85
N LEU A 84 8.31 9.41 -17.89
CA LEU A 84 7.82 8.85 -19.16
C LEU A 84 7.22 7.45 -19.00
N ILE A 85 7.70 6.65 -18.03
CA ILE A 85 7.12 5.34 -17.71
C ILE A 85 5.87 5.49 -16.83
N VAL A 86 5.94 6.36 -15.82
CA VAL A 86 4.86 6.56 -14.84
C VAL A 86 3.63 7.19 -15.47
N GLY A 87 3.80 8.13 -16.41
CA GLY A 87 2.69 8.80 -17.10
C GLY A 87 1.71 7.83 -17.76
N PRO A 88 2.15 7.00 -18.73
CA PRO A 88 1.35 5.95 -19.34
C PRO A 88 0.84 4.92 -18.34
N LEU A 89 1.65 4.51 -17.36
CA LEU A 89 1.24 3.56 -16.33
C LEU A 89 -0.01 4.05 -15.58
N ILE A 90 0.00 5.29 -15.12
CA ILE A 90 -1.15 5.89 -14.43
C ILE A 90 -2.29 6.13 -15.42
N TYR A 91 -2.01 6.66 -16.60
CA TYR A 91 -3.04 7.00 -17.58
C TYR A 91 -3.85 5.80 -18.06
N PHE A 92 -3.21 4.65 -18.32
CA PHE A 92 -3.89 3.48 -18.85
C PHE A 92 -4.42 2.53 -17.78
N PHE A 93 -3.72 2.36 -16.64
CA PHE A 93 -4.09 1.32 -15.66
C PHE A 93 -4.92 1.83 -14.48
N ALA A 94 -4.61 3.02 -13.97
CA ALA A 94 -5.32 3.61 -12.84
C ALA A 94 -5.27 5.14 -12.86
N PRO A 95 -6.13 5.80 -13.65
CA PRO A 95 -6.22 7.26 -13.67
C PRO A 95 -6.54 7.87 -12.29
N GLU A 96 -7.17 7.09 -11.42
CA GLU A 96 -7.48 7.46 -10.04
C GLU A 96 -6.24 7.45 -9.11
N ALA A 97 -5.12 6.88 -9.56
CA ALA A 97 -3.88 6.84 -8.77
C ALA A 97 -3.09 8.16 -8.80
N LYS A 98 -3.54 9.15 -9.57
CA LYS A 98 -2.94 10.50 -9.66
C LYS A 98 -2.89 11.17 -8.28
N GLY A 99 -1.97 12.13 -8.13
CA GLY A 99 -1.83 12.92 -6.91
C GLY A 99 -1.35 12.13 -5.68
N HIS A 100 -1.49 12.73 -4.51
CA HIS A 100 -0.89 12.27 -3.26
C HIS A 100 -1.70 11.19 -2.52
N GLY A 101 -2.90 10.83 -2.96
CA GLY A 101 -3.69 9.71 -2.42
C GLY A 101 -4.58 10.08 -1.21
N VAL A 102 -4.19 11.10 -0.43
CA VAL A 102 -4.94 11.53 0.76
C VAL A 102 -6.35 12.03 0.42
N PRO A 103 -6.55 12.93 -0.57
CA PRO A 103 -7.88 13.34 -1.00
C PRO A 103 -8.72 12.20 -1.55
N GLU A 104 -8.10 11.25 -2.26
CA GLU A 104 -8.80 10.12 -2.86
C GLU A 104 -9.34 9.17 -1.78
N VAL A 105 -8.54 8.92 -0.73
CA VAL A 105 -8.96 8.15 0.45
C VAL A 105 -10.07 8.89 1.19
N MET A 106 -9.91 10.21 1.40
CA MET A 106 -10.92 11.03 2.07
C MET A 106 -12.23 11.06 1.26
N GLN A 107 -12.16 11.19 -0.07
CA GLN A 107 -13.31 11.13 -0.96
C GLN A 107 -13.98 9.75 -0.95
N ALA A 108 -13.19 8.67 -0.90
CA ALA A 108 -13.74 7.31 -0.81
C ALA A 108 -14.53 7.11 0.49
N ILE A 109 -14.00 7.60 1.62
CA ILE A 109 -14.70 7.55 2.92
C ILE A 109 -15.99 8.39 2.86
N LEU A 110 -15.92 9.64 2.40
CA LEU A 110 -17.06 10.57 2.42
C LEU A 110 -18.16 10.24 1.42
N LEU A 111 -17.80 9.76 0.22
CA LEU A 111 -18.74 9.64 -0.92
C LEU A 111 -18.96 8.21 -1.41
N ARG A 112 -18.12 7.24 -1.03
CA ARG A 112 -18.12 5.88 -1.61
C ARG A 112 -18.08 4.76 -0.57
N GLY A 113 -18.44 5.07 0.68
CA GLY A 113 -18.47 4.09 1.76
C GLY A 113 -17.11 3.43 2.04
N GLY A 114 -16.01 4.14 1.77
CA GLY A 114 -14.63 3.66 1.98
C GLY A 114 -14.12 2.67 0.94
N THR A 115 -14.85 2.41 -0.15
CA THR A 115 -14.44 1.41 -1.15
C THR A 115 -13.44 2.00 -2.17
N ILE A 116 -12.24 1.40 -2.24
CA ILE A 116 -11.19 1.75 -3.20
C ILE A 116 -10.83 0.52 -4.04
N ARG A 117 -10.64 0.71 -5.34
CA ARG A 117 -10.27 -0.39 -6.26
C ARG A 117 -8.85 -0.90 -5.92
N PRO A 118 -8.64 -2.21 -5.68
CA PRO A 118 -7.33 -2.75 -5.28
C PRO A 118 -6.19 -2.44 -6.25
N ARG A 119 -6.49 -2.39 -7.56
CA ARG A 119 -5.53 -2.02 -8.61
C ARG A 119 -4.91 -0.63 -8.39
N VAL A 120 -5.62 0.30 -7.77
CA VAL A 120 -5.14 1.66 -7.50
C VAL A 120 -3.98 1.62 -6.51
N ALA A 121 -4.09 0.81 -5.45
CA ALA A 121 -3.02 0.65 -4.47
C ALA A 121 -1.73 0.10 -5.11
N PHE A 122 -1.87 -0.93 -5.97
CA PHE A 122 -0.74 -1.53 -6.66
C PHE A 122 -0.07 -0.57 -7.65
N VAL A 123 -0.86 0.08 -8.51
CA VAL A 123 -0.34 1.05 -9.49
C VAL A 123 0.33 2.23 -8.78
N LYS A 124 -0.26 2.72 -7.68
CA LYS A 124 0.31 3.84 -6.91
C LYS A 124 1.63 3.44 -6.25
N ALA A 125 1.72 2.24 -5.68
CA ALA A 125 2.97 1.72 -5.12
C ALA A 125 4.10 1.65 -6.18
N ILE A 126 3.81 1.11 -7.36
CA ILE A 126 4.79 1.02 -8.45
C ILE A 126 5.16 2.41 -8.98
N ALA A 127 4.16 3.26 -9.24
CA ALA A 127 4.39 4.60 -9.73
C ALA A 127 5.26 5.43 -8.76
N SER A 128 4.93 5.40 -7.47
CA SER A 128 5.74 6.06 -6.44
C SER A 128 7.15 5.48 -6.37
N ALA A 129 7.31 4.15 -6.47
CA ALA A 129 8.62 3.53 -6.45
C ALA A 129 9.49 3.94 -7.65
N ILE A 130 8.91 4.01 -8.85
CA ILE A 130 9.61 4.47 -10.06
C ILE A 130 9.97 5.95 -9.96
N THR A 131 9.02 6.82 -9.60
CA THR A 131 9.27 8.25 -9.48
C THR A 131 10.35 8.54 -8.43
N ILE A 132 10.23 8.01 -7.22
CA ILE A 132 11.20 8.24 -6.14
C ILE A 132 12.54 7.58 -6.47
N GLY A 133 12.54 6.33 -6.92
CA GLY A 133 13.76 5.58 -7.22
C GLY A 133 14.59 6.20 -8.34
N THR A 134 13.95 6.84 -9.32
CA THR A 134 14.65 7.56 -10.41
C THR A 134 15.08 8.98 -10.02
N GLY A 135 14.70 9.48 -8.83
CA GLY A 135 15.07 10.81 -8.35
C GLY A 135 14.05 11.92 -8.65
N GLY A 136 12.81 11.57 -8.99
CA GLY A 136 11.72 12.51 -9.16
C GLY A 136 11.22 13.12 -7.84
N SER A 137 10.80 14.38 -7.88
CA SER A 137 10.18 15.07 -6.74
C SER A 137 8.69 14.72 -6.66
N VAL A 138 8.22 14.35 -5.45
CA VAL A 138 6.84 13.93 -5.14
C VAL A 138 6.28 14.69 -3.95
#